data_AF-A0A2E0QRT5-F1
#
_entry.id   AF-A0A2E0QRT5-F1
#
_cell.length_a   1.000
_cell.length_b   1.000
_cell.length_c   1.000
_cell.angle_alpha   90.00
_cell.angle_beta   90.00
_cell.angle_gamma   90.00
#
_symmetry.space_group_name_H-M   'P 1'
#
loop_
_entity.id
_entity.type
_entity.pdbx_description
1 polymer ?
#
loop_
_entity_poly.entity_id
_entity_poly.type
_entity_poly.pdbx_seq_one_letter_code
_entity_poly.pdbx_strand_id
1 'polypeptide(L)'
;MNHNVSLFIAYLLLCFASRGLADELSKHIFVVPPIFANAAEHTADSPHLLSPRERLEQMGLVFGPGAHASYNPETSQLTITNTKDQIELFQLRRDELILRAEKQIFFSITEARFSNSPEALGDWWDKHIGPNASSPVGNQIPSREDAKKALINYLSIPAQRSDESTETRRLGIAAFLSEFQFENLIDAMTALDGVDCQTLPPTACKFERGCCIEVGETRVGIYPELRDDQETAEVSIFLTPQSGRFSERPGETAVPISASVRSNQVIVLSEVCSNGMNRVLFLKSQILDPAGMPVFHHELRDYSPDEATRLAEENFSSARQLALFENYSGAVIACKTAVRLLPFFKDQKSTRELYLSYVEKYEDMGRRDKSTEIR
;
A
#
# COMPACT_ATOMS: atom_id res chain seq x y z
N MET A 1 -47.68 49.18 -34.58
CA MET A 1 -47.23 48.89 -33.20
C MET A 1 -47.34 47.42 -32.78
N ASN A 2 -47.99 46.51 -33.54
CA ASN A 2 -48.26 45.14 -33.04
C ASN A 2 -47.14 44.10 -33.28
N HIS A 3 -46.19 44.36 -34.19
CA HIS A 3 -45.16 43.36 -34.54
C HIS A 3 -44.05 43.23 -33.49
N ASN A 4 -43.64 44.34 -32.87
CA ASN A 4 -42.60 44.35 -31.84
C ASN A 4 -43.06 43.68 -30.53
N VAL A 5 -44.36 43.74 -30.23
CA VAL A 5 -44.94 43.06 -29.04
C VAL A 5 -44.95 41.55 -29.23
N SER A 6 -45.25 41.07 -30.44
CA SER A 6 -45.26 39.63 -30.73
C SER A 6 -43.85 39.01 -30.69
N LEU A 7 -42.84 39.74 -31.17
CA LEU A 7 -41.44 39.31 -31.12
C LEU A 7 -40.91 39.27 -29.68
N PHE A 8 -41.29 40.25 -28.84
CA PHE A 8 -40.91 40.28 -27.44
C PHE A 8 -41.57 39.16 -26.62
N ILE A 9 -42.84 38.85 -26.88
CA ILE A 9 -43.54 37.72 -26.24
C ILE A 9 -42.95 36.38 -26.70
N ALA A 10 -42.63 36.21 -27.98
CA ALA A 10 -41.97 35.00 -28.48
C ALA A 10 -40.58 34.82 -27.86
N TYR A 11 -39.80 35.90 -27.72
CA TYR A 11 -38.50 35.87 -27.04
C TYR A 11 -38.63 35.51 -25.56
N LEU A 12 -39.61 36.10 -24.85
CA LEU A 12 -39.90 35.73 -23.47
C LEU A 12 -40.30 34.26 -23.34
N LEU A 13 -41.19 33.76 -24.20
CA LEU A 13 -41.60 32.36 -24.19
C LEU A 13 -40.44 31.41 -24.52
N LEU A 14 -39.52 31.80 -25.42
CA LEU A 14 -38.30 31.04 -25.69
C LEU A 14 -37.36 31.02 -24.48
N CYS A 15 -37.22 32.14 -23.78
CA CYS A 15 -36.44 32.25 -22.54
C CYS A 15 -37.08 31.54 -21.34
N PHE A 16 -38.40 31.34 -21.34
CA PHE A 16 -39.11 30.56 -20.32
C PHE A 16 -39.12 29.06 -20.64
N ALA A 17 -39.19 28.68 -21.92
CA ALA A 17 -39.10 27.28 -22.34
C ALA A 17 -37.71 26.68 -22.10
N SER A 18 -36.64 27.49 -22.14
CA SER A 18 -35.28 27.05 -21.80
C SER A 18 -34.99 26.97 -20.30
N ARG A 19 -35.93 27.41 -19.43
CA ARG A 19 -35.78 27.39 -17.96
C ARG A 19 -36.49 26.22 -17.28
N GLY A 20 -37.01 25.25 -18.04
CA GLY A 20 -38.01 24.29 -17.55
C GLY A 20 -37.56 22.86 -17.30
N LEU A 21 -36.35 22.44 -17.69
CA LEU A 21 -35.77 21.21 -17.16
C LEU A 21 -34.88 21.64 -16.00
N ALA A 22 -35.42 21.51 -14.78
CA ALA A 22 -34.56 21.47 -13.61
C ALA A 22 -33.60 20.31 -13.84
N ASP A 23 -32.34 20.63 -14.18
CA ASP A 23 -31.32 19.61 -14.40
C ASP A 23 -31.31 18.68 -13.20
N GLU A 24 -31.59 17.41 -13.46
CA GLU A 24 -31.69 16.40 -12.42
C GLU A 24 -30.34 16.28 -11.72
N LEU A 25 -30.33 16.55 -10.41
CA LEU A 25 -29.13 16.43 -9.60
C LEU A 25 -28.85 14.94 -9.37
N SER A 26 -27.67 14.48 -9.76
CA SER A 26 -27.19 13.14 -9.48
C SER A 26 -26.14 13.16 -8.36
N LYS A 27 -26.16 12.13 -7.52
CA LYS A 27 -25.18 11.92 -6.45
C LYS A 27 -24.17 10.87 -6.87
N HIS A 28 -22.90 11.25 -6.92
CA HIS A 28 -21.79 10.36 -7.23
C HIS A 28 -20.76 10.35 -6.10
N ILE A 29 -20.13 9.20 -5.90
CA ILE A 29 -19.07 9.01 -4.91
C ILE A 29 -17.80 8.68 -5.69
N PHE A 30 -16.76 9.46 -5.45
CA PHE A 30 -15.46 9.32 -6.06
C PHE A 30 -14.43 9.02 -4.98
N VAL A 31 -13.44 8.19 -5.30
CA VAL A 31 -12.23 8.05 -4.47
C VAL A 31 -11.21 9.05 -5.01
N VAL A 32 -10.72 9.94 -4.15
CA VAL A 32 -9.76 10.99 -4.52
C VAL A 32 -8.58 11.04 -3.55
N PRO A 33 -7.39 11.48 -4.00
CA PRO A 33 -6.21 11.69 -3.17
C PRO A 33 -6.46 12.43 -1.84
N PRO A 34 -5.84 12.07 -0.68
CA PRO A 34 -5.88 12.91 0.53
C PRO A 34 -5.32 14.31 0.32
N ILE A 35 -4.45 14.50 -0.67
CA ILE A 35 -4.04 15.84 -1.08
C ILE A 35 -5.23 16.67 -1.58
N PHE A 36 -6.33 16.05 -2.03
CA PHE A 36 -7.57 16.77 -2.30
C PHE A 36 -8.08 17.51 -1.07
N ALA A 37 -7.82 17.09 0.18
CA ALA A 37 -8.14 17.88 1.37
C ALA A 37 -7.07 18.94 1.69
N ASN A 38 -5.80 18.61 1.44
CA ASN A 38 -4.64 19.37 1.91
C ASN A 38 -3.98 20.28 0.86
N ALA A 39 -4.48 20.31 -0.38
CA ALA A 39 -3.96 21.12 -1.49
C ALA A 39 -4.28 22.62 -1.34
N ALA A 40 -4.30 23.16 -0.13
CA ALA A 40 -3.98 24.57 0.02
C ALA A 40 -2.52 24.69 -0.40
N GLU A 41 -2.28 24.98 -1.68
CA GLU A 41 -0.95 25.31 -2.18
C GLU A 41 -0.32 26.31 -1.21
N HIS A 42 0.93 26.04 -0.84
CA HIS A 42 1.77 26.77 0.11
C HIS A 42 1.85 28.29 -0.17
N THR A 43 0.75 29.00 0.06
CA THR A 43 0.72 30.43 0.25
C THR A 43 0.66 30.61 1.75
N ALA A 44 1.77 31.10 2.31
CA ALA A 44 2.01 31.19 3.75
C ALA A 44 0.96 32.06 4.51
N ASP A 45 0.04 32.70 3.80
CA ASP A 45 -0.84 33.75 4.30
C ASP A 45 -2.33 33.38 4.38
N SER A 46 -2.74 32.11 4.21
CA SER A 46 -4.16 31.72 4.36
C SER A 46 -4.35 30.32 4.95
N PRO A 47 -4.53 30.20 6.27
CA PRO A 47 -4.73 28.92 6.96
C PRO A 47 -6.18 28.40 6.87
N HIS A 48 -7.01 28.96 5.98
CA HIS A 48 -8.39 28.49 5.82
C HIS A 48 -8.41 27.26 4.91
N LEU A 49 -8.65 26.10 5.50
CA LEU A 49 -8.98 24.87 4.77
C LEU A 49 -10.22 25.14 3.91
N LEU A 50 -10.02 25.24 2.59
CA LEU A 50 -11.11 25.36 1.63
C LEU A 50 -12.06 24.18 1.80
N SER A 51 -13.35 24.46 1.80
CA SER A 51 -14.37 23.41 1.76
C SER A 51 -14.25 22.59 0.47
N PRO A 52 -14.66 21.31 0.46
CA PRO A 52 -14.66 20.49 -0.75
C PRO A 52 -15.38 21.16 -1.93
N ARG A 53 -16.46 21.90 -1.65
CA ARG A 53 -17.19 22.68 -2.65
C ARG A 53 -16.33 23.78 -3.26
N GLU A 54 -15.75 24.65 -2.44
CA GLU A 54 -14.91 25.76 -2.92
C GLU A 54 -13.72 25.27 -3.75
N ARG A 55 -13.12 24.15 -3.35
CA ARG A 55 -12.04 23.52 -4.11
C ARG A 55 -12.49 23.03 -5.47
N LEU A 56 -13.67 22.41 -5.56
CA LEU A 56 -14.24 22.00 -6.85
C LEU A 56 -14.63 23.21 -7.71
N GLU A 57 -15.09 24.30 -7.10
CA GLU A 57 -15.36 25.56 -7.80
C GLU A 57 -14.07 26.20 -8.34
N GLN A 58 -12.95 26.14 -7.62
CA GLN A 58 -11.63 26.52 -8.13
C GLN A 58 -11.16 25.64 -9.29
N MET A 59 -11.59 24.37 -9.29
CA MET A 59 -11.44 23.47 -10.44
C MET A 59 -12.50 23.72 -11.53
N GLY A 60 -13.22 24.83 -11.50
CA GLY A 60 -14.15 25.23 -12.56
C GLY A 60 -15.48 24.47 -12.59
N LEU A 61 -15.81 23.69 -11.55
CA LEU A 61 -17.16 23.15 -11.41
C LEU A 61 -18.12 24.25 -10.96
N VAL A 62 -19.36 24.20 -11.41
CA VAL A 62 -20.42 25.13 -11.00
C VAL A 62 -21.43 24.40 -10.13
N PHE A 63 -21.70 24.91 -8.92
CA PHE A 63 -22.68 24.34 -7.99
C PHE A 63 -23.97 25.16 -7.99
N GLY A 64 -25.00 24.65 -8.67
CA GLY A 64 -26.34 25.23 -8.65
C GLY A 64 -27.09 25.04 -7.32
N PRO A 65 -28.33 25.53 -7.19
CA PRO A 65 -29.16 25.32 -6.01
C PRO A 65 -29.36 23.82 -5.71
N GLY A 66 -29.10 23.41 -4.46
CA GLY A 66 -29.19 22.00 -4.03
C GLY A 66 -27.94 21.16 -4.30
N ALA A 67 -27.03 21.63 -5.16
CA ALA A 67 -25.75 20.99 -5.39
C ALA A 67 -24.83 21.18 -4.17
N HIS A 68 -24.10 20.13 -3.79
CA HIS A 68 -23.17 20.14 -2.67
C HIS A 68 -22.06 19.11 -2.85
N ALA A 69 -20.95 19.30 -2.13
CA ALA A 69 -19.84 18.37 -2.09
C ALA A 69 -19.36 18.15 -0.65
N SER A 70 -19.00 16.91 -0.32
CA SER A 70 -18.45 16.53 0.97
C SER A 70 -17.32 15.53 0.79
N TYR A 71 -16.23 15.69 1.55
CA TYR A 71 -15.09 14.79 1.53
C TYR A 71 -14.91 14.11 2.87
N ASN A 72 -14.75 12.78 2.87
CA ASN A 72 -14.36 12.02 4.05
C ASN A 72 -12.85 11.68 3.95
N PRO A 73 -11.99 12.27 4.80
CA PRO A 73 -10.55 12.01 4.79
C PRO A 73 -10.18 10.61 5.26
N GLU A 74 -11.02 9.94 6.05
CA GLU A 74 -10.73 8.58 6.55
C GLU A 74 -10.88 7.54 5.44
N THR A 75 -11.84 7.74 4.53
CA THR A 75 -12.12 6.82 3.44
C THR A 75 -11.66 7.35 2.08
N SER A 76 -11.06 8.54 2.04
CA SER A 76 -10.70 9.25 0.82
C SER A 76 -11.86 9.40 -0.18
N GLN A 77 -13.11 9.49 0.32
CA GLN A 77 -14.32 9.54 -0.52
C GLN A 77 -14.82 10.98 -0.67
N LEU A 78 -14.89 11.45 -1.91
CA LEU A 78 -15.55 12.69 -2.30
C LEU A 78 -16.94 12.38 -2.83
N THR A 79 -17.95 12.83 -2.12
CA THR A 79 -19.35 12.78 -2.56
C THR A 79 -19.71 14.09 -3.21
N ILE A 80 -20.17 14.05 -4.46
CA ILE A 80 -20.62 15.21 -5.22
C ILE A 80 -22.08 14.98 -5.60
N THR A 81 -22.94 15.94 -5.25
CA THR A 81 -24.31 16.02 -5.76
C THR A 81 -24.38 17.24 -6.68
N ASN A 82 -24.49 17.03 -7.99
CA ASN A 82 -24.52 18.10 -8.99
C ASN A 82 -25.24 17.65 -10.27
N THR A 83 -25.38 18.52 -11.27
CA THR A 83 -25.92 18.13 -12.59
C THR A 83 -24.97 17.16 -13.28
N LYS A 84 -25.53 16.30 -14.15
CA LYS A 84 -24.77 15.26 -14.86
C LYS A 84 -23.55 15.81 -15.60
N ASP A 85 -23.69 16.93 -16.31
CA ASP A 85 -22.60 17.57 -17.04
C ASP A 85 -21.43 17.99 -16.13
N GLN A 86 -21.73 18.47 -14.92
CA GLN A 86 -20.71 18.85 -13.94
C GLN A 86 -20.01 17.63 -13.32
N ILE A 87 -20.75 16.53 -13.15
CA ILE A 87 -20.19 15.26 -12.70
C ILE A 87 -19.25 14.68 -13.77
N GLU A 88 -19.63 14.71 -15.04
CA GLU A 88 -18.77 14.27 -16.16
C GLU A 88 -17.51 15.15 -16.28
N LEU A 89 -17.65 16.47 -16.16
CA LEU A 89 -16.51 17.39 -16.12
C LEU A 89 -15.55 17.07 -14.96
N PHE A 90 -16.09 16.74 -13.79
CA PHE A 90 -15.27 16.33 -12.66
C PHE A 90 -14.51 15.04 -12.94
N GLN A 91 -15.15 14.02 -13.54
CA GLN A 91 -14.49 12.76 -13.87
C GLN A 91 -13.26 12.96 -14.75
N LEU A 92 -13.36 13.85 -15.75
CA LEU A 92 -12.23 14.21 -16.61
C LEU A 92 -11.07 14.86 -15.81
N ARG A 93 -11.39 15.76 -14.88
CA ARG A 93 -10.36 16.45 -14.06
C ARG A 93 -9.83 15.62 -12.90
N ARG A 94 -10.58 14.61 -12.44
CA ARG A 94 -10.17 13.70 -11.38
C ARG A 94 -8.88 12.98 -11.75
N ASP A 95 -8.76 12.58 -13.01
CA ASP A 95 -7.57 11.86 -13.47
C ASP A 95 -6.34 12.78 -13.45
N GLU A 96 -6.48 14.09 -13.70
CA GLU A 96 -5.42 15.08 -13.50
C GLU A 96 -5.02 15.23 -12.02
N LEU A 97 -6.00 15.25 -11.09
CA LEU A 97 -5.73 15.27 -9.65
C LEU A 97 -4.96 14.04 -9.20
N ILE A 98 -5.33 12.87 -9.73
CA ILE A 98 -4.64 11.60 -9.44
C ILE A 98 -3.21 11.66 -9.99
N LEU A 99 -3.01 12.15 -11.21
CA LEU A 99 -1.68 12.30 -11.81
C LEU A 99 -0.76 13.26 -11.05
N ARG A 100 -1.31 14.36 -10.50
CA ARG A 100 -0.53 15.32 -9.69
C ARG A 100 -0.18 14.81 -8.30
N ALA A 101 -0.98 13.88 -7.78
CA ALA A 101 -0.79 13.37 -6.45
C ALA A 101 0.31 12.29 -6.49
N GLU A 102 1.40 12.52 -5.75
CA GLU A 102 2.52 11.58 -5.69
C GLU A 102 2.05 10.26 -5.07
N LYS A 103 2.35 9.14 -5.73
CA LYS A 103 2.16 7.81 -5.14
C LYS A 103 2.98 7.68 -3.86
N GLN A 104 2.53 6.78 -2.99
CA GLN A 104 3.18 6.53 -1.71
C GLN A 104 3.45 5.04 -1.58
N ILE A 105 4.31 4.68 -0.65
CA ILE A 105 4.53 3.30 -0.23
C ILE A 105 4.43 3.25 1.28
N PHE A 106 3.64 2.29 1.75
CA PHE A 106 3.44 2.02 3.14
C PHE A 106 4.29 0.83 3.55
N PHE A 107 5.02 1.00 4.65
CA PHE A 107 5.87 -0.03 5.22
C PHE A 107 5.38 -0.44 6.61
N SER A 108 5.32 -1.74 6.83
CA SER A 108 5.19 -2.34 8.16
C SER A 108 6.41 -3.22 8.40
N ILE A 109 7.03 -3.07 9.57
CA ILE A 109 8.23 -3.82 9.92
C ILE A 109 7.94 -4.65 11.14
N THR A 110 8.22 -5.95 11.05
CA THR A 110 8.34 -6.82 12.21
C THR A 110 9.79 -7.22 12.37
N GLU A 111 10.33 -7.02 13.57
CA GLU A 111 11.68 -7.38 13.95
C GLU A 111 11.61 -8.62 14.85
N ALA A 112 12.46 -9.60 14.58
CA ALA A 112 12.65 -10.76 15.45
C ALA A 112 14.11 -10.84 15.89
N ARG A 113 14.34 -10.96 17.19
CA ARG A 113 15.67 -11.05 17.81
C ARG A 113 15.82 -12.33 18.60
N PHE A 114 16.97 -12.96 18.50
CA PHE A 114 17.25 -14.20 19.24
C PHE A 114 18.74 -14.47 19.32
N SER A 115 19.15 -15.18 20.37
CA SER A 115 20.52 -15.67 20.57
C SER A 115 20.67 -17.07 19.98
N ASN A 116 21.73 -17.32 19.21
CA ASN A 116 21.99 -18.58 18.48
C ASN A 116 20.97 -18.89 17.38
N SER A 117 21.28 -19.81 16.46
CA SER A 117 20.29 -20.25 15.47
C SER A 117 19.20 -21.08 16.19
N PRO A 118 17.90 -20.71 16.11
CA PRO A 118 16.86 -21.55 16.67
C PRO A 118 16.82 -22.85 15.86
N GLU A 119 17.10 -23.98 16.50
CA GLU A 119 17.12 -25.31 15.88
C GLU A 119 15.84 -25.61 15.09
N ALA A 120 14.71 -25.02 15.51
CA ALA A 120 13.41 -25.12 14.86
C ALA A 120 13.32 -24.45 13.47
N LEU A 121 14.17 -23.46 13.16
CA LEU A 121 14.27 -22.90 11.81
C LEU A 121 15.15 -23.76 10.88
N GLY A 122 15.96 -24.67 11.44
CA GLY A 122 16.69 -25.75 10.76
C GLY A 122 17.30 -25.36 9.40
N ASP A 123 17.05 -26.20 8.40
CA ASP A 123 17.55 -26.05 7.03
C ASP A 123 17.16 -24.71 6.38
N TRP A 124 16.03 -24.11 6.78
CA TRP A 124 15.60 -22.84 6.21
C TRP A 124 16.55 -21.70 6.59
N TRP A 125 17.02 -21.67 7.85
CA TRP A 125 18.02 -20.71 8.33
C TRP A 125 19.33 -20.86 7.56
N ASP A 126 19.86 -22.08 7.48
CA ASP A 126 21.16 -22.32 6.84
C ASP A 126 21.13 -22.04 5.33
N LYS A 127 19.98 -22.28 4.69
CA LYS A 127 19.80 -22.06 3.25
C LYS A 127 19.63 -20.59 2.87
N HIS A 128 19.03 -19.76 3.73
CA HIS A 128 18.65 -18.38 3.38
C HIS A 128 19.38 -17.29 4.18
N ILE A 129 19.92 -17.62 5.36
CA ILE A 129 20.46 -16.65 6.33
C ILE A 129 21.88 -17.01 6.80
N GLY A 130 22.22 -18.30 6.83
CA GLY A 130 23.50 -18.81 7.32
C GLY A 130 24.75 -18.25 6.63
N PRO A 131 25.95 -18.57 7.13
CA PRO A 131 27.24 -17.98 6.70
C PRO A 131 27.59 -18.17 5.21
N ASN A 132 26.80 -18.97 4.48
CA ASN A 132 26.95 -19.27 3.05
C ASN A 132 25.99 -18.45 2.15
N ALA A 133 25.10 -17.61 2.70
CA ALA A 133 24.23 -16.73 1.91
C ALA A 133 25.07 -15.65 1.22
N SER A 134 25.16 -15.72 -0.11
CA SER A 134 25.85 -14.73 -0.94
C SER A 134 24.99 -13.46 -1.08
N SER A 135 25.47 -12.33 -0.57
CA SER A 135 24.84 -11.03 -0.82
C SER A 135 24.85 -10.72 -2.33
N PRO A 136 23.70 -10.43 -2.96
CA PRO A 136 23.71 -9.82 -4.27
C PRO A 136 24.26 -8.40 -4.13
N VAL A 137 25.52 -8.19 -4.55
CA VAL A 137 26.14 -6.88 -4.64
C VAL A 137 25.45 -6.12 -5.77
N GLY A 138 24.64 -5.13 -5.40
CA GLY A 138 23.86 -4.31 -6.33
C GLY A 138 24.71 -3.38 -7.18
N ASN A 139 24.34 -3.29 -8.47
CA ASN A 139 24.85 -2.32 -9.43
C ASN A 139 24.48 -0.89 -9.03
N GLN A 140 25.34 0.06 -9.41
CA GLN A 140 25.18 1.50 -9.16
C GLN A 140 23.90 2.05 -9.80
N ILE A 141 23.12 2.80 -9.02
CA ILE A 141 21.89 3.49 -9.42
C ILE A 141 22.18 5.01 -9.54
N PRO A 142 21.69 5.74 -10.56
CA PRO A 142 21.98 7.16 -10.77
C PRO A 142 21.17 8.10 -9.85
N SER A 143 21.57 9.38 -9.81
CA SER A 143 21.38 10.33 -8.70
C SER A 143 19.97 10.93 -8.48
N ARG A 144 19.42 10.65 -7.28
CA ARG A 144 18.64 11.57 -6.40
C ARG A 144 19.39 11.87 -5.10
N GLU A 145 20.62 12.35 -5.25
CA GLU A 145 21.62 12.27 -4.21
C GLU A 145 21.30 13.09 -2.95
N ASP A 146 20.59 14.22 -3.07
CA ASP A 146 20.40 15.14 -1.94
C ASP A 146 19.40 14.61 -0.90
N ALA A 147 18.28 14.03 -1.34
CA ALA A 147 17.30 13.41 -0.43
C ALA A 147 17.87 12.15 0.23
N LYS A 148 18.65 11.37 -0.54
CA LYS A 148 19.36 10.20 -0.03
C LYS A 148 20.45 10.59 0.98
N LYS A 149 21.25 11.62 0.68
CA LYS A 149 22.24 12.22 1.60
C LYS A 149 21.59 12.76 2.87
N ALA A 150 20.44 13.43 2.76
CA ALA A 150 19.72 13.93 3.93
C ALA A 150 19.27 12.80 4.86
N LEU A 151 18.75 11.69 4.30
CA LEU A 151 18.41 10.50 5.08
C LEU A 151 19.66 9.89 5.72
N ILE A 152 20.75 9.72 4.97
CA ILE A 152 21.99 9.16 5.50
C ILE A 152 22.54 10.03 6.64
N ASN A 153 22.57 11.35 6.46
CA ASN A 153 22.98 12.30 7.49
C ASN A 153 22.13 12.16 8.77
N TYR A 154 20.82 12.00 8.63
CA TYR A 154 19.92 11.77 9.76
C TYR A 154 20.23 10.44 10.48
N LEU A 155 20.40 9.35 9.74
CA LEU A 155 20.75 8.04 10.29
C LEU A 155 22.13 8.03 10.98
N SER A 156 23.01 8.95 10.59
CA SER A 156 24.37 9.05 11.12
C SER A 156 24.44 9.71 12.49
N ILE A 157 23.34 10.34 12.94
CA ILE A 157 23.22 10.89 14.30
C ILE A 157 23.00 9.71 15.28
N PRO A 158 23.82 9.54 16.33
CA PRO A 158 23.62 8.47 17.31
C PRO A 158 22.22 8.43 17.89
N ALA A 159 21.61 7.25 17.90
CA ALA A 159 20.53 6.95 18.84
C ALA A 159 21.05 7.17 20.28
N GLN A 160 20.18 7.65 21.18
CA GLN A 160 20.61 7.98 22.54
C GLN A 160 21.12 6.71 23.25
N ARG A 161 22.38 6.78 23.71
CA ARG A 161 23.14 5.73 24.44
C ARG A 161 23.55 4.53 23.59
N SER A 162 24.74 4.61 23.00
CA SER A 162 25.43 3.44 22.52
C SER A 162 26.88 3.41 23.00
N ASP A 163 27.27 2.29 23.60
CA ASP A 163 28.67 1.97 23.82
C ASP A 163 29.31 1.66 22.45
N GLU A 164 30.51 2.21 22.23
CA GLU A 164 31.23 2.17 20.94
C GLU A 164 31.88 0.80 20.68
N SER A 165 31.11 -0.29 20.64
CA SER A 165 31.61 -1.57 20.16
C SER A 165 31.43 -1.68 18.64
N THR A 166 32.54 -1.66 17.90
CA THR A 166 32.62 -1.99 16.47
C THR A 166 32.48 -3.50 16.26
N GLU A 167 31.27 -4.01 16.44
CA GLU A 167 30.96 -5.40 16.13
C GLU A 167 30.95 -5.65 14.61
N THR A 168 31.51 -6.78 14.19
CA THR A 168 31.44 -7.18 12.77
C THR A 168 30.06 -7.74 12.49
N ARG A 169 29.37 -7.21 11.49
CA ARG A 169 28.02 -7.64 11.11
C ARG A 169 27.97 -8.19 9.69
N ARG A 170 27.12 -9.20 9.48
CA ARG A 170 26.74 -9.67 8.14
C ARG A 170 25.29 -9.35 7.92
N LEU A 171 25.01 -8.62 6.86
CA LEU A 171 23.68 -8.12 6.53
C LEU A 171 23.32 -8.51 5.09
N GLY A 172 22.12 -9.04 4.88
CA GLY A 172 21.66 -9.45 3.55
C GLY A 172 20.16 -9.66 3.44
N ILE A 173 19.68 -9.76 2.20
CA ILE A 173 18.32 -10.20 1.88
C ILE A 173 18.31 -11.72 1.94
N ALA A 174 17.49 -12.27 2.83
CA ALA A 174 17.34 -13.71 3.00
C ALA A 174 16.28 -14.29 2.07
N ALA A 175 15.14 -13.61 1.94
CA ALA A 175 14.00 -14.09 1.16
C ALA A 175 13.05 -12.96 0.75
N PHE A 176 12.19 -13.28 -0.22
CA PHE A 176 10.97 -12.54 -0.51
C PHE A 176 9.78 -13.45 -0.24
N LEU A 177 8.84 -12.99 0.59
CA LEU A 177 7.67 -13.76 1.00
C LEU A 177 6.39 -13.11 0.48
N SER A 178 5.40 -13.94 0.20
CA SER A 178 4.00 -13.50 0.17
C SER A 178 3.49 -13.19 1.58
N GLU A 179 2.40 -12.42 1.68
CA GLU A 179 1.74 -12.12 2.94
C GLU A 179 1.39 -13.37 3.76
N PHE A 180 0.87 -14.42 3.11
CA PHE A 180 0.54 -15.68 3.77
C PHE A 180 1.79 -16.43 4.29
N GLN A 181 2.88 -16.45 3.52
CA GLN A 181 4.13 -17.05 3.99
C GLN A 181 4.72 -16.29 5.17
N PHE A 182 4.60 -14.95 5.15
CA PHE A 182 5.02 -14.09 6.25
C PHE A 182 4.23 -14.36 7.53
N GLU A 183 2.90 -14.40 7.47
CA GLU A 183 2.04 -14.68 8.63
C GLU A 183 2.39 -16.02 9.28
N ASN A 184 2.47 -17.11 8.47
CA ASN A 184 2.84 -18.42 8.99
C ASN A 184 4.23 -18.44 9.63
N LEU A 185 5.19 -17.70 9.06
CA LEU A 185 6.56 -17.65 9.58
C LEU A 185 6.63 -16.84 10.89
N ILE A 186 5.94 -15.71 10.98
CA ILE A 186 5.87 -14.93 12.22
C ILE A 186 5.19 -15.71 13.34
N ASP A 187 4.09 -16.40 13.03
CA ASP A 187 3.39 -17.24 14.01
C ASP A 187 4.32 -18.35 14.51
N ALA A 188 5.04 -19.02 13.60
CA ALA A 188 6.03 -20.03 13.95
C ALA A 188 7.16 -19.46 14.81
N MET A 189 7.71 -18.29 14.46
CA MET A 189 8.79 -17.65 15.21
C MET A 189 8.36 -17.19 16.60
N THR A 190 7.16 -16.64 16.72
CA THR A 190 6.62 -16.14 18.00
C THR A 190 6.32 -17.29 18.98
N ALA A 191 6.14 -18.51 18.46
CA ALA A 191 5.97 -19.71 19.28
C ALA A 191 7.29 -20.29 19.80
N LEU A 192 8.45 -19.79 19.36
CA LEU A 192 9.76 -20.29 19.78
C LEU A 192 10.26 -19.59 21.05
N ASP A 193 10.72 -20.39 22.02
CA ASP A 193 11.37 -19.87 23.22
C ASP A 193 12.67 -19.13 22.85
N GLY A 194 12.84 -17.93 23.41
CA GLY A 194 14.04 -17.11 23.19
C GLY A 194 14.01 -16.23 21.93
N VAL A 195 12.90 -16.21 21.19
CA VAL A 195 12.66 -15.25 20.11
C VAL A 195 11.80 -14.09 20.62
N ASP A 196 12.34 -12.87 20.53
CA ASP A 196 11.63 -11.63 20.82
C ASP A 196 11.15 -11.00 19.51
N CYS A 197 9.84 -11.01 19.28
CA CYS A 197 9.19 -10.43 18.11
C CYS A 197 8.56 -9.08 18.47
N GLN A 198 8.96 -8.02 17.78
CA GLN A 198 8.42 -6.67 17.94
C GLN A 198 7.99 -6.09 16.59
N THR A 199 6.76 -5.57 16.52
CA THR A 199 6.31 -4.78 15.37
C THR A 199 6.65 -3.30 15.58
N LEU A 200 7.33 -2.70 14.61
CA LEU A 200 7.62 -1.26 14.62
C LEU A 200 6.40 -0.47 14.10
N PRO A 201 6.25 0.81 14.48
CA PRO A 201 5.20 1.67 13.98
C PRO A 201 5.18 1.69 12.45
N PRO A 202 4.01 1.42 11.82
CA PRO A 202 3.91 1.49 10.38
C PRO A 202 4.16 2.92 9.90
N THR A 203 4.77 3.06 8.73
CA THR A 203 5.13 4.36 8.17
C THR A 203 4.81 4.40 6.68
N ALA A 204 4.10 5.44 6.26
CA ALA A 204 3.95 5.79 4.86
C ALA A 204 5.06 6.75 4.45
N CYS A 205 5.62 6.55 3.26
CA CYS A 205 6.51 7.52 2.65
C CYS A 205 6.19 7.73 1.18
N LYS A 206 6.46 8.94 0.71
CA LYS A 206 6.34 9.28 -0.69
C LYS A 206 7.51 8.67 -1.43
N PHE A 207 7.29 8.24 -2.67
CA PHE A 207 8.42 7.87 -3.52
C PHE A 207 9.41 9.02 -3.57
N GLU A 208 10.70 8.68 -3.64
CA GLU A 208 11.79 9.63 -3.82
C GLU A 208 12.02 10.53 -2.61
N ARG A 209 11.31 10.24 -1.51
CA ARG A 209 11.49 10.85 -0.20
C ARG A 209 11.79 9.73 0.78
N GLY A 210 12.94 9.83 1.44
CA GLY A 210 13.30 8.90 2.49
C GLY A 210 12.35 9.03 3.69
N CYS A 211 12.11 7.92 4.37
CA CYS A 211 11.54 7.93 5.72
C CYS A 211 12.46 7.18 6.69
N CYS A 212 12.19 7.38 7.97
CA CYS A 212 12.93 6.73 9.04
C CYS A 212 11.94 6.25 10.10
N ILE A 213 12.12 5.02 10.54
CA ILE A 213 11.35 4.39 11.61
C ILE A 213 12.30 4.19 12.79
N GLU A 214 11.97 4.73 13.96
CA GLU A 214 12.78 4.67 15.16
C GLU A 214 11.97 4.15 16.35
N VAL A 215 12.45 3.08 16.98
CA VAL A 215 11.87 2.50 18.20
C VAL A 215 13.00 2.05 19.10
N GLY A 216 13.18 2.73 20.24
CA GLY A 216 14.30 2.46 21.15
C GLY A 216 15.63 2.63 20.42
N GLU A 217 16.41 1.55 20.34
CA GLU A 217 17.71 1.51 19.66
C GLU A 217 17.61 1.10 18.17
N THR A 218 16.44 0.61 17.73
CA THR A 218 16.22 0.25 16.33
C THR A 218 15.93 1.50 15.52
N ARG A 219 16.78 1.80 14.53
CA ARG A 219 16.48 2.78 13.48
C ARG A 219 16.62 2.17 12.08
N VAL A 220 15.54 2.25 11.30
CA VAL A 220 15.46 1.77 9.92
C VAL A 220 15.17 2.95 9.00
N GLY A 221 16.13 3.31 8.15
CA GLY A 221 15.92 4.26 7.07
C GLY A 221 15.47 3.54 5.81
N ILE A 222 14.48 4.09 5.11
CA ILE A 222 13.96 3.53 3.88
C ILE A 222 13.88 4.63 2.83
N TYR A 223 14.40 4.36 1.65
CA TYR A 223 14.31 5.26 0.50
C TYR A 223 13.75 4.51 -0.71
N PRO A 224 12.47 4.73 -1.05
CA PRO A 224 11.83 4.06 -2.18
C PRO A 224 11.91 4.89 -3.46
N GLU A 225 12.16 4.24 -4.59
CA GLU A 225 12.11 4.79 -5.93
C GLU A 225 11.09 4.01 -6.76
N LEU A 226 10.09 4.69 -7.32
CA LEU A 226 9.10 4.03 -8.16
C LEU A 226 9.71 3.71 -9.52
N ARG A 227 9.51 2.49 -10.03
CA ARG A 227 9.99 2.10 -11.36
C ARG A 227 9.02 2.54 -12.46
N ASP A 228 9.48 2.46 -13.71
CA ASP A 228 8.71 2.88 -14.89
C ASP A 228 7.39 2.12 -15.05
N ASP A 229 7.30 0.88 -14.56
CA ASP A 229 6.09 0.05 -14.59
C ASP A 229 5.01 0.52 -13.61
N GLN A 230 5.31 1.49 -12.74
CA GLN A 230 4.34 2.09 -11.81
C GLN A 230 3.73 1.11 -10.78
N GLU A 231 4.22 -0.13 -10.74
CA GLU A 231 3.74 -1.24 -9.91
C GLU A 231 4.85 -1.86 -9.04
N THR A 232 6.11 -1.59 -9.38
CA THR A 232 7.28 -2.01 -8.60
C THR A 232 8.05 -0.80 -8.10
N ALA A 233 8.71 -0.97 -6.96
CA ALA A 233 9.59 0.02 -6.38
C ALA A 233 10.97 -0.57 -6.13
N GLU A 234 12.03 0.19 -6.37
CA GLU A 234 13.36 -0.12 -5.86
C GLU A 234 13.51 0.54 -4.49
N VAL A 235 13.83 -0.24 -3.46
CA VAL A 235 13.88 0.24 -2.08
C VAL A 235 15.29 0.09 -1.56
N SER A 236 15.91 1.23 -1.23
CA SER A 236 17.18 1.26 -0.48
C SER A 236 16.88 1.27 1.02
N ILE A 237 17.38 0.26 1.74
CA ILE A 237 17.13 0.04 3.16
C ILE A 237 18.43 0.24 3.92
N PHE A 238 18.36 1.09 4.93
CA PHE A 238 19.48 1.50 5.76
C PHE A 238 19.21 1.02 7.19
N LEU A 239 20.00 0.05 7.65
CA LEU A 239 19.89 -0.47 9.01
C LEU A 239 21.00 0.11 9.87
N THR A 240 20.61 0.90 10.88
CA THR A 240 21.55 1.30 11.92
C THR A 240 22.01 0.08 12.71
N PRO A 241 23.30 -0.01 13.06
CA PRO A 241 23.77 -1.03 14.00
C PRO A 241 23.10 -0.82 15.36
N GLN A 242 23.09 -1.86 16.20
CA GLN A 242 22.56 -1.78 17.57
C GLN A 242 23.21 -0.66 18.40
N SER A 243 24.46 -0.30 18.08
CA SER A 243 25.17 0.86 18.63
C SER A 243 24.70 2.22 18.06
N GLY A 244 23.53 2.29 17.43
CA GLY A 244 22.79 3.53 17.18
C GLY A 244 23.37 4.52 16.16
N ARG A 245 24.53 4.28 15.55
CA ARG A 245 25.16 5.19 14.56
C ARG A 245 25.31 4.55 13.19
N PHE A 246 24.76 5.17 12.16
CA PHE A 246 25.19 4.92 10.79
C PHE A 246 26.55 5.59 10.54
N SER A 247 27.51 4.87 9.95
CA SER A 247 28.86 5.38 9.66
C SER A 247 29.18 5.16 8.19
N GLU A 248 29.43 6.22 7.42
CA GLU A 248 29.87 6.11 6.01
C GLU A 248 31.37 5.74 5.87
N ARG A 249 32.06 5.37 6.96
CA ARG A 249 33.50 5.08 6.90
C ARG A 249 33.78 3.89 5.98
N PRO A 250 34.74 4.02 5.02
CA PRO A 250 35.15 2.89 4.19
C PRO A 250 35.61 1.71 5.05
N GLY A 251 34.90 0.58 4.96
CA GLY A 251 35.16 -0.64 5.75
C GLY A 251 34.18 -0.91 6.89
N GLU A 252 33.41 0.09 7.32
CA GLU A 252 32.25 -0.08 8.22
C GLU A 252 31.01 -0.11 7.33
N THR A 253 30.49 -1.30 7.04
CA THR A 253 29.44 -1.52 6.04
C THR A 253 28.14 -0.78 6.40
N ALA A 254 28.00 0.41 5.83
CA ALA A 254 26.76 1.16 5.74
C ALA A 254 26.30 1.25 4.27
N VAL A 255 26.53 0.17 3.52
CA VAL A 255 25.97 0.03 2.17
C VAL A 255 24.48 -0.23 2.34
N PRO A 256 23.59 0.59 1.76
CA PRO A 256 22.16 0.29 1.79
C PRO A 256 21.91 -1.06 1.11
N ILE A 257 20.98 -1.83 1.66
CA ILE A 257 20.45 -2.99 0.99
C ILE A 257 19.44 -2.50 -0.04
N SER A 258 19.67 -2.77 -1.32
CA SER A 258 18.71 -2.47 -2.37
C SER A 258 17.87 -3.70 -2.68
N ALA A 259 16.56 -3.53 -2.76
CA ALA A 259 15.62 -4.58 -3.09
C ALA A 259 14.49 -4.05 -3.98
N SER A 260 14.12 -4.80 -5.02
CA SER A 260 12.93 -4.50 -5.80
C SER A 260 11.70 -5.14 -5.15
N VAL A 261 10.67 -4.35 -4.90
CA VAL A 261 9.44 -4.79 -4.22
C VAL A 261 8.18 -4.52 -5.05
N ARG A 262 7.18 -5.37 -4.83
CA ARG A 262 5.79 -5.18 -5.27
C ARG A 262 4.88 -4.86 -4.09
N SER A 263 3.68 -4.40 -4.40
CA SER A 263 2.61 -4.25 -3.40
C SER A 263 2.29 -5.60 -2.74
N ASN A 264 2.20 -5.62 -1.41
CA ASN A 264 1.99 -6.80 -0.54
C ASN A 264 3.11 -7.85 -0.54
N GLN A 265 4.30 -7.52 -1.04
CA GLN A 265 5.49 -8.35 -0.87
C GLN A 265 6.16 -8.07 0.48
N VAL A 266 6.78 -9.09 1.07
CA VAL A 266 7.57 -8.97 2.30
C VAL A 266 9.03 -9.28 1.98
N ILE A 267 9.92 -8.34 2.25
CA ILE A 267 11.36 -8.57 2.20
C ILE A 267 11.81 -9.09 3.57
N VAL A 268 12.57 -10.18 3.58
CA VAL A 268 13.21 -10.68 4.79
C VAL A 268 14.68 -10.27 4.76
N LEU A 269 15.06 -9.41 5.71
CA LEU A 269 16.44 -9.02 5.94
C LEU A 269 16.97 -9.79 7.13
N SER A 270 18.20 -10.27 7.03
CA SER A 270 18.89 -10.94 8.12
C SER A 270 20.17 -10.20 8.47
N GLU A 271 20.39 -10.03 9.77
CA GLU A 271 21.58 -9.46 10.36
C GLU A 271 22.13 -10.46 11.40
N VAL A 272 23.38 -10.86 11.23
CA VAL A 272 24.12 -11.72 12.17
C VAL A 272 25.22 -10.89 12.80
N CYS A 273 25.16 -10.70 14.12
CA CYS A 273 26.16 -9.96 14.89
C CYS A 273 27.26 -10.89 15.42
N SER A 274 28.48 -10.37 15.57
CA SER A 274 29.62 -11.14 16.09
C SER A 274 29.44 -11.61 17.53
N ASN A 275 28.55 -10.99 18.30
CA ASN A 275 28.20 -11.40 19.66
C ASN A 275 27.25 -12.62 19.72
N GLY A 276 26.87 -13.20 18.56
CA GLY A 276 25.97 -14.35 18.48
C GLY A 276 24.49 -14.00 18.52
N MET A 277 24.15 -12.70 18.59
CA MET A 277 22.78 -12.23 18.39
C MET A 277 22.44 -12.22 16.90
N ASN A 278 21.28 -12.76 16.61
CA ASN A 278 20.67 -12.76 15.30
C ASN A 278 19.47 -11.83 15.30
N ARG A 279 19.28 -11.15 14.19
CA ARG A 279 18.17 -10.24 13.96
C ARG A 279 17.60 -10.50 12.58
N VAL A 280 16.29 -10.63 12.49
CA VAL A 280 15.55 -10.73 11.23
C VAL A 280 14.55 -9.59 11.16
N LEU A 281 14.52 -8.86 10.06
CA LEU A 281 13.51 -7.84 9.79
C LEU A 281 12.63 -8.28 8.63
N PHE A 282 11.32 -8.26 8.86
CA PHE A 282 10.29 -8.47 7.88
C PHE A 282 9.74 -7.12 7.45
N LEU A 283 10.16 -6.64 6.28
CA LEU A 283 9.69 -5.39 5.70
C LEU A 283 8.56 -5.68 4.72
N LYS A 284 7.31 -5.51 5.17
CA LYS A 284 6.13 -5.60 4.33
C LYS A 284 5.90 -4.26 3.63
N SER A 285 5.82 -4.26 2.31
CA SER A 285 5.56 -3.07 1.50
C SER A 285 4.18 -3.11 0.85
N GLN A 286 3.50 -1.97 0.83
CA GLN A 286 2.26 -1.78 0.11
C GLN A 286 2.32 -0.47 -0.67
N ILE A 287 2.32 -0.56 -2.01
CA ILE A 287 2.31 0.64 -2.85
C ILE A 287 0.89 1.19 -2.80
N LEU A 288 0.76 2.45 -2.43
CA LEU A 288 -0.48 3.16 -2.36
C LEU A 288 -0.60 4.07 -3.58
N ASP A 289 -1.78 4.07 -4.17
CA ASP A 289 -2.17 5.09 -5.10
C ASP A 289 -2.23 6.44 -4.38
N PRO A 290 -2.38 7.53 -5.11
CA PRO A 290 -2.37 8.84 -4.47
C PRO A 290 -3.61 9.07 -3.58
N ALA A 291 -4.66 8.25 -3.69
CA ALA A 291 -5.82 8.14 -2.79
C ALA A 291 -5.53 7.46 -1.45
N GLY A 292 -4.29 6.98 -1.24
CA GLY A 292 -3.93 6.18 -0.08
C GLY A 292 -4.53 4.78 -0.14
N MET A 293 -5.11 4.40 -1.28
CA MET A 293 -5.64 3.06 -1.49
C MET A 293 -4.52 2.17 -2.02
N PRO A 294 -4.44 0.89 -1.63
CA PRO A 294 -3.47 -0.01 -2.21
C PRO A 294 -3.61 -0.04 -3.74
N VAL A 295 -2.49 0.12 -4.44
CA VAL A 295 -2.39 -0.28 -5.84
C VAL A 295 -2.48 -1.80 -5.84
N PHE A 296 -3.72 -2.30 -5.87
CA PHE A 296 -3.98 -3.66 -6.28
C PHE A 296 -3.60 -3.74 -7.76
N HIS A 297 -3.09 -4.89 -8.19
CA HIS A 297 -2.79 -5.13 -9.60
C HIS A 297 -3.92 -4.59 -10.47
N HIS A 298 -3.53 -3.82 -11.49
CA HIS A 298 -4.43 -3.21 -12.46
C HIS A 298 -5.42 -4.19 -13.10
N GLU A 299 -5.16 -5.50 -12.99
CA GLU A 299 -6.07 -6.58 -13.36
C GLU A 299 -7.51 -6.31 -12.91
N LEU A 300 -7.77 -5.80 -11.70
CA LEU A 300 -9.16 -5.61 -11.26
C LEU A 300 -9.82 -4.30 -11.72
N ARG A 301 -9.06 -3.30 -12.19
CA ARG A 301 -9.60 -2.00 -12.58
C ARG A 301 -10.10 -1.98 -14.03
N ASP A 302 -9.61 -2.89 -14.87
CA ASP A 302 -10.03 -2.98 -16.27
C ASP A 302 -11.30 -3.82 -16.46
N TYR A 303 -11.67 -4.61 -15.46
CA TYR A 303 -12.88 -5.41 -15.52
C TYR A 303 -14.12 -4.54 -15.29
N SER A 304 -15.03 -4.58 -16.26
CA SER A 304 -16.39 -4.14 -16.02
C SER A 304 -17.01 -4.90 -14.82
N PRO A 305 -18.00 -4.32 -14.13
CA PRO A 305 -18.68 -5.00 -13.02
C PRO A 305 -19.10 -6.44 -13.32
N ASP A 306 -19.61 -6.65 -14.54
CA ASP A 306 -20.07 -7.95 -15.01
C ASP A 306 -18.91 -8.92 -15.24
N GLU A 307 -17.79 -8.41 -15.74
CA GLU A 307 -16.58 -9.21 -15.98
C GLU A 307 -15.87 -9.60 -14.69
N ALA A 308 -15.78 -8.68 -13.72
CA ALA A 308 -15.26 -8.98 -12.39
C ALA A 308 -16.12 -10.03 -11.67
N THR A 309 -17.45 -9.92 -11.79
CA THR A 309 -18.40 -10.90 -11.24
C THR A 309 -18.21 -12.27 -11.90
N ARG A 310 -18.14 -12.33 -13.24
CA ARG A 310 -17.89 -13.57 -13.98
C ARG A 310 -16.58 -14.23 -13.57
N LEU A 311 -15.49 -13.47 -13.49
CA LEU A 311 -14.19 -13.97 -13.06
C LEU A 311 -14.20 -14.45 -11.61
N ALA A 312 -14.95 -13.80 -10.72
CA ALA A 312 -15.11 -14.24 -9.34
C ALA A 312 -15.80 -15.61 -9.29
N GLU A 313 -16.85 -15.82 -10.09
CA GLU A 313 -17.56 -17.10 -10.21
C GLU A 313 -16.67 -18.20 -10.80
N GLU A 314 -15.89 -17.90 -11.84
CA GLU A 314 -14.93 -18.84 -12.44
C GLU A 314 -13.84 -19.27 -11.45
N ASN A 315 -13.28 -18.32 -10.70
CA ASN A 315 -12.30 -18.63 -9.64
C ASN A 315 -12.93 -19.44 -8.51
N PHE A 316 -14.15 -19.13 -8.09
CA PHE A 316 -14.84 -19.88 -7.04
C PHE A 316 -15.20 -21.31 -7.49
N SER A 317 -15.64 -21.48 -8.74
CA SER A 317 -15.84 -22.80 -9.35
C SER A 317 -14.55 -23.61 -9.39
N SER A 318 -13.44 -22.97 -9.79
CA SER A 318 -12.11 -23.59 -9.79
C SER A 318 -11.68 -24.02 -8.39
N ALA A 319 -11.94 -23.21 -7.37
CA ALA A 319 -11.67 -23.57 -5.98
C ALA A 319 -12.41 -24.83 -5.55
N ARG A 320 -13.69 -24.96 -5.92
CA ARG A 320 -14.49 -26.16 -5.64
C ARG A 320 -13.92 -27.39 -6.35
N GLN A 321 -13.47 -27.26 -7.60
CA GLN A 321 -12.83 -28.36 -8.31
C GLN A 321 -11.51 -28.78 -7.64
N LEU A 322 -10.65 -27.83 -7.28
CA LEU A 322 -9.39 -28.12 -6.59
C LEU A 322 -9.62 -28.84 -5.26
N ALA A 323 -10.64 -28.44 -4.50
CA ALA A 323 -11.01 -29.11 -3.26
C ALA A 323 -11.53 -30.55 -3.45
N LEU A 324 -12.13 -30.88 -4.61
CA LEU A 324 -12.53 -32.26 -4.94
C LEU A 324 -11.32 -33.17 -5.18
N PHE A 325 -10.20 -32.60 -5.64
CA PHE A 325 -8.92 -33.29 -5.79
C PHE A 325 -8.04 -33.15 -4.55
N GLU A 326 -8.63 -32.77 -3.40
CA GLU A 326 -7.94 -32.61 -2.11
C GLU A 326 -6.80 -31.56 -2.15
N ASN A 327 -6.74 -30.74 -3.20
CA ASN A 327 -5.80 -29.62 -3.31
C ASN A 327 -6.33 -28.39 -2.57
N TYR A 328 -6.38 -28.48 -1.24
CA TYR A 328 -6.98 -27.44 -0.39
C TYR A 328 -6.21 -26.12 -0.41
N SER A 329 -4.89 -26.14 -0.58
CA SER A 329 -4.09 -24.91 -0.71
C SER A 329 -4.44 -24.14 -1.98
N GLY A 330 -4.57 -24.84 -3.11
CA GLY A 330 -5.04 -24.26 -4.37
C GLY A 330 -6.48 -23.74 -4.25
N ALA A 331 -7.36 -24.49 -3.58
CA ALA A 331 -8.74 -24.08 -3.34
C ALA A 331 -8.85 -22.78 -2.51
N VAL A 332 -8.04 -22.64 -1.46
CA VAL A 332 -7.98 -21.42 -0.65
C VAL A 332 -7.53 -20.22 -1.47
N ILE A 333 -6.48 -20.37 -2.28
CA ILE A 333 -5.97 -19.29 -3.15
C ILE A 333 -7.07 -18.84 -4.12
N ALA A 334 -7.69 -19.78 -4.83
CA ALA A 334 -8.75 -19.49 -5.79
C ALA A 334 -9.98 -18.82 -5.12
N CYS A 335 -10.39 -19.25 -3.92
CA CYS A 335 -11.45 -18.58 -3.17
C CYS A 335 -11.07 -17.16 -2.73
N LYS A 336 -9.85 -16.94 -2.22
CA LYS A 336 -9.38 -15.60 -1.83
C LYS A 336 -9.34 -14.66 -3.04
N THR A 337 -8.94 -15.14 -4.21
CA THR A 337 -9.01 -14.39 -5.47
C THR A 337 -10.46 -14.04 -5.83
N ALA A 338 -11.38 -15.01 -5.74
CA ALA A 338 -12.80 -14.75 -5.97
C ALA A 338 -13.37 -13.68 -5.01
N VAL A 339 -13.04 -13.73 -3.72
CA VAL A 339 -13.44 -12.71 -2.73
C VAL A 339 -12.90 -11.32 -3.08
N ARG A 340 -11.66 -11.23 -3.58
CA ARG A 340 -11.02 -9.97 -3.98
C ARG A 340 -11.65 -9.34 -5.23
N LEU A 341 -12.29 -10.14 -6.08
CA LEU A 341 -13.00 -9.68 -7.28
C LEU A 341 -14.40 -9.11 -6.98
N LEU A 342 -15.00 -9.46 -5.83
CA LEU A 342 -16.34 -9.04 -5.42
C LEU A 342 -16.53 -7.64 -4.77
N PRO A 343 -15.51 -6.88 -4.29
CA PRO A 343 -15.72 -5.78 -3.36
C PRO A 343 -16.24 -4.47 -3.98
N PHE A 344 -16.54 -4.42 -5.29
CA PHE A 344 -16.92 -3.17 -5.94
C PHE A 344 -18.44 -2.87 -5.98
N PHE A 345 -19.32 -3.79 -5.58
CA PHE A 345 -20.77 -3.62 -5.82
C PHE A 345 -21.65 -3.95 -4.61
N LYS A 346 -22.62 -3.06 -4.35
CA LYS A 346 -23.47 -3.03 -3.14
C LYS A 346 -24.34 -4.27 -2.95
N ASP A 347 -24.57 -5.04 -4.03
CA ASP A 347 -25.46 -6.21 -4.06
C ASP A 347 -24.74 -7.56 -3.84
N GLN A 348 -23.42 -7.56 -3.65
CA GLN A 348 -22.58 -8.78 -3.59
C GLN A 348 -22.22 -9.22 -2.16
N LYS A 349 -22.81 -8.63 -1.11
CA LYS A 349 -22.43 -8.88 0.29
C LYS A 349 -22.60 -10.35 0.70
N SER A 350 -23.74 -10.95 0.38
CA SER A 350 -24.03 -12.36 0.69
C SER A 350 -23.13 -13.33 -0.06
N THR A 351 -22.83 -13.04 -1.33
CA THR A 351 -21.88 -13.82 -2.14
C THR A 351 -20.49 -13.79 -1.54
N ARG A 352 -20.05 -12.61 -1.08
CA ARG A 352 -18.74 -12.45 -0.44
C ARG A 352 -18.65 -13.21 0.88
N GLU A 353 -19.67 -13.14 1.73
CA GLU A 353 -19.75 -13.90 2.99
C GLU A 353 -19.73 -15.42 2.73
N LEU A 354 -20.45 -15.88 1.69
CA LEU A 354 -20.40 -17.27 1.26
C LEU A 354 -18.98 -17.68 0.88
N TYR A 355 -18.29 -16.91 0.03
CA TYR A 355 -16.95 -17.28 -0.44
C TYR A 355 -15.94 -17.29 0.71
N LEU A 356 -16.04 -16.35 1.67
CA LEU A 356 -15.25 -16.34 2.88
C LEU A 356 -15.47 -17.58 3.75
N SER A 357 -16.71 -18.04 3.90
CA SER A 357 -17.00 -19.29 4.64
C SER A 357 -16.34 -20.53 3.99
N TYR A 358 -16.17 -20.52 2.67
CA TYR A 358 -15.45 -21.58 1.95
C TYR A 358 -13.94 -21.47 2.12
N VAL A 359 -13.37 -20.27 2.24
CA VAL A 359 -11.97 -20.08 2.60
C VAL A 359 -11.69 -20.75 3.95
N GLU A 360 -12.48 -20.43 4.98
CA GLU A 360 -12.34 -21.02 6.31
C GLU A 360 -12.47 -22.54 6.27
N LYS A 361 -13.49 -23.05 5.56
CA LYS A 361 -13.70 -24.49 5.38
C LYS A 361 -12.50 -25.18 4.74
N TYR A 362 -11.93 -24.64 3.67
CA TYR A 362 -10.80 -25.26 2.98
C TYR A 362 -9.50 -25.14 3.78
N GLU A 363 -9.30 -24.06 4.52
CA GLU A 363 -8.18 -23.95 5.46
C GLU A 363 -8.27 -25.03 6.56
N ASP A 364 -9.45 -25.25 7.13
CA ASP A 364 -9.68 -26.31 8.12
C ASP A 364 -9.44 -27.71 7.56
N MET A 365 -9.89 -27.98 6.34
CA MET A 365 -9.64 -29.26 5.66
C MET A 365 -8.14 -29.48 5.41
N GLY A 366 -7.43 -28.45 4.94
CA GLY A 366 -5.98 -28.52 4.74
C GLY A 366 -5.18 -28.74 6.03
N ARG A 367 -5.66 -28.21 7.17
CA ARG A 367 -5.04 -28.49 8.49
C ARG A 367 -5.24 -29.95 8.92
N ARG A 368 -6.43 -30.52 8.68
CA ARG A 368 -6.73 -31.93 9.03
C ARG A 368 -5.90 -32.90 8.20
N ASP A 369 -5.78 -32.64 6.90
CA ASP A 369 -5.06 -33.52 5.99
C ASP A 369 -3.59 -33.69 6.41
N LYS A 370 -2.91 -32.56 6.70
CA LYS A 370 -1.53 -32.55 7.23
C LYS A 370 -1.37 -33.29 8.57
N SER A 371 -2.42 -33.34 9.40
CA SER A 371 -2.36 -34.05 10.68
C SER A 371 -2.39 -35.58 10.52
N THR A 372 -2.90 -36.06 9.37
CA THR A 372 -2.97 -37.48 9.03
C THR A 372 -1.66 -38.02 8.44
N GLU A 373 -0.89 -37.20 7.73
CA GLU A 373 0.44 -37.59 7.20
C GLU A 373 1.52 -37.72 8.28
N ILE A 374 1.31 -37.15 9.48
CA ILE A 374 2.30 -37.15 10.58
C ILE A 374 2.11 -38.35 11.54
N ARG A 375 1.14 -39.24 11.27
CA ARG A 375 0.94 -40.51 11.99
C ARG A 375 1.40 -41.69 11.17
#